data_AF-A0A4U7E5P7-F1
#
_entry.id   AF-A0A4U7E5P7-F1
#
_cell.length_a   1.000
_cell.length_b   1.000
_cell.length_c   1.000
_cell.angle_alpha   90.00
_cell.angle_beta   90.00
_cell.angle_gamma   90.00
#
_symmetry.space_group_name_H-M   'P 1'
#
loop_
_entity.id
_entity.type
_entity.pdbx_description
1 polymer ?
#
loop_
_entity_poly.entity_id
_entity_poly.type
_entity_poly.pdbx_seq_one_letter_code
_entity_poly.pdbx_strand_id
1 'polypeptide(L)'
;MTHELRFLERVRQSVASLLHAPLSLVGLYAERETPREQYAFTLREPFPLVEAQLHRLGFVRNLVSSLKYRDYETPPETTVASWAWYPEGALASDDQLHLALYVGPDRSTTDVYAHWEPSWIRHPVRHYRATEVDAQRGIERVRSLFEEAGIEYAVVPADERIGGDETAGAEPPIR
;
A
#
# COMPACT_ATOMS: atom_id res chain seq x y z
N MET A 1 5.35 30.80 -1.43
CA MET A 1 5.28 29.38 -1.84
C MET A 1 6.29 29.14 -2.94
N THR A 2 7.32 28.36 -2.63
CA THR A 2 8.66 28.40 -3.24
C THR A 2 8.74 27.64 -4.57
N HIS A 3 9.61 28.13 -5.46
CA HIS A 3 9.87 27.60 -6.81
C HIS A 3 10.25 26.11 -6.83
N GLU A 4 10.71 25.57 -5.71
CA GLU A 4 11.13 24.17 -5.53
C GLU A 4 9.97 23.18 -5.67
N LEU A 5 8.78 23.53 -5.17
CA LEU A 5 7.58 22.68 -5.31
C LEU A 5 7.16 22.53 -6.79
N ARG A 6 7.28 23.61 -7.58
CA ARG A 6 6.98 23.58 -9.03
C ARG A 6 8.04 22.86 -9.86
N PHE A 7 9.25 22.71 -9.33
CA PHE A 7 10.31 21.94 -9.97
C PHE A 7 10.08 20.45 -9.73
N LEU A 8 9.83 20.06 -8.48
CA LEU A 8 9.46 18.70 -8.10
C LEU A 8 8.20 18.21 -8.84
N GLU A 9 7.21 19.09 -9.00
CA GLU A 9 5.97 18.75 -9.71
C GLU A 9 6.18 18.56 -11.22
N ARG A 10 7.13 19.29 -11.83
CA ARG A 10 7.51 19.10 -13.24
C ARG A 10 8.33 17.83 -13.46
N VAL A 11 9.24 17.52 -12.55
CA VAL A 11 9.97 16.24 -12.57
C VAL A 11 8.98 15.07 -12.40
N ARG A 12 8.01 15.20 -11.49
CA ARG A 12 6.91 14.24 -11.31
C ARG A 12 6.11 14.03 -12.60
N GLN A 13 5.74 15.10 -13.29
CA GLN A 13 5.01 15.00 -14.57
C GLN A 13 5.85 14.37 -15.69
N SER A 14 7.13 14.72 -15.82
CA SER A 14 7.99 14.17 -16.88
C SER A 14 8.31 12.69 -16.69
N VAL A 15 8.50 12.22 -15.46
CA VAL A 15 8.71 10.79 -15.17
C VAL A 15 7.42 9.99 -15.35
N ALA A 16 6.28 10.53 -14.91
CA ALA A 16 4.97 9.91 -15.12
C ALA A 16 4.62 9.75 -16.62
N SER A 17 5.00 10.73 -17.44
CA SER A 17 4.75 10.71 -18.90
C SER A 17 5.56 9.63 -19.64
N LEU A 18 6.80 9.38 -19.21
CA LEU A 18 7.67 8.35 -19.79
C LEU A 18 7.21 6.93 -19.47
N LEU A 19 6.53 6.74 -18.34
CA LEU A 19 5.93 5.46 -17.95
C LEU A 19 4.54 5.25 -18.56
N HIS A 20 3.82 6.32 -18.92
CA HIS A 20 2.42 6.23 -19.38
C HIS A 20 2.23 5.43 -20.68
N ALA A 21 3.20 5.47 -21.59
CA ALA A 21 3.11 4.84 -22.91
C ALA A 21 3.27 3.30 -22.90
N PRO A 22 4.22 2.70 -22.14
CA PRO A 22 4.26 1.24 -21.99
C PRO A 22 3.15 0.70 -21.06
N LEU A 23 2.64 1.49 -20.12
CA LEU A 23 1.65 1.06 -19.12
C LEU A 23 0.20 1.01 -19.65
N SER A 24 -0.17 1.83 -20.64
CA SER A 24 -1.52 1.80 -21.23
C SER A 24 -1.79 0.61 -22.15
N LEU A 25 -0.77 -0.14 -22.54
CA LEU A 25 -0.89 -1.20 -23.56
C LEU A 25 -1.34 -2.56 -22.98
N VAL A 26 -1.31 -2.75 -21.65
CA VAL A 26 -1.43 -4.09 -21.04
C VAL A 26 -2.78 -4.34 -20.34
N GLY A 27 -3.71 -3.39 -20.32
CA GLY A 27 -5.07 -3.65 -19.79
C GLY A 27 -5.10 -4.12 -18.32
N LEU A 28 -4.15 -3.65 -17.50
CA LEU A 28 -3.86 -4.16 -16.15
C LEU A 28 -4.64 -3.46 -15.02
N TYR A 29 -5.85 -2.98 -15.29
CA TYR A 29 -6.70 -2.42 -14.25
C TYR A 29 -7.71 -3.47 -13.79
N ALA A 30 -7.35 -4.23 -12.75
CA ALA A 30 -8.25 -5.20 -12.14
C ALA A 30 -8.44 -4.83 -10.67
N GLU A 31 -9.63 -4.38 -10.28
CA GLU A 31 -9.99 -4.19 -8.88
C GLU A 31 -9.78 -5.52 -8.12
N ARG A 32 -9.07 -5.47 -7.00
CA ARG A 32 -8.82 -6.66 -6.16
C ARG A 32 -8.96 -6.32 -4.69
N GLU A 33 -9.52 -7.27 -3.98
CA GLU A 33 -9.62 -7.27 -2.53
C GLU A 33 -8.26 -7.59 -1.91
N THR A 34 -7.82 -6.80 -0.91
CA THR A 34 -6.59 -7.05 -0.17
C THR A 34 -6.86 -8.08 0.93
N PRO A 35 -6.23 -9.26 0.87
CA PRO A 35 -6.44 -10.32 1.86
C PRO A 35 -6.04 -9.90 3.28
N ARG A 36 -6.76 -10.44 4.25
CA ARG A 36 -6.62 -10.14 5.68
C ARG A 36 -5.23 -10.46 6.22
N GLU A 37 -4.64 -11.55 5.74
CA GLU A 37 -3.34 -12.06 6.12
C GLU A 37 -2.17 -11.17 5.71
N GLN A 38 -2.39 -10.17 4.85
CA GLN A 38 -1.36 -9.20 4.45
C GLN A 38 -1.22 -8.05 5.45
N TYR A 39 -2.06 -7.95 6.48
CA TYR A 39 -1.95 -6.89 7.48
C TYR A 39 -0.61 -6.97 8.22
N ALA A 40 0.20 -5.92 8.11
CA ALA A 40 1.49 -5.84 8.77
C ALA A 40 1.38 -5.12 10.12
N PHE A 41 0.86 -3.89 10.12
CA PHE A 41 0.75 -3.04 11.31
C PHE A 41 -0.02 -1.75 11.01
N THR A 42 -0.21 -0.95 12.05
CA THR A 42 -0.80 0.39 12.02
C THR A 42 0.20 1.40 12.54
N LEU A 43 0.34 2.51 11.81
CA LEU A 43 1.07 3.70 12.25
C LEU A 43 0.09 4.69 12.85
N ARG A 44 0.45 5.27 14.01
CA ARG A 44 -0.28 6.38 14.63
C ARG A 44 0.09 7.71 14.00
N GLU A 45 0.13 7.73 12.68
CA GLU A 45 0.49 8.88 11.87
C GLU A 45 -0.43 9.00 10.66
N PRO A 46 -0.78 10.24 10.25
CA PRO A 46 -1.53 10.47 9.05
C PRO A 46 -0.70 10.15 7.80
N PHE A 47 -1.37 9.69 6.75
CA PHE A 47 -0.77 9.25 5.49
C PHE A 47 0.35 10.15 4.92
N PRO A 48 0.26 11.49 4.91
CA PRO A 48 1.34 12.33 4.37
C PRO A 48 2.69 12.17 5.09
N LEU A 49 2.68 11.90 6.40
CA LEU A 49 3.90 11.64 7.15
C LEU A 49 4.48 10.26 6.83
N VAL A 50 3.60 9.27 6.72
CA VAL A 50 3.96 7.89 6.32
C VAL A 50 4.53 7.87 4.90
N GLU A 51 3.93 8.60 3.96
CA GLU A 51 4.45 8.76 2.59
C GLU A 51 5.87 9.33 2.60
N ALA A 52 6.13 10.35 3.42
CA ALA A 52 7.46 10.93 3.55
C ALA A 52 8.47 9.94 4.16
N GLN A 53 8.05 9.11 5.12
CA GLN A 53 8.89 8.04 5.68
C GLN A 53 9.23 6.97 4.65
N LEU A 54 8.23 6.48 3.90
CA LEU A 54 8.42 5.47 2.87
C LEU A 54 9.39 5.94 1.79
N HIS A 55 9.30 7.21 1.37
CA HIS A 55 10.27 7.81 0.46
C HIS A 55 11.70 7.80 1.04
N ARG A 56 11.88 8.10 2.34
CA ARG A 56 13.19 8.03 3.00
C ARG A 56 13.74 6.60 3.09
N LEU A 57 12.85 5.61 3.21
CA LEU A 57 13.19 4.19 3.16
C LEU A 57 13.46 3.66 1.74
N GLY A 58 13.33 4.52 0.72
CA GLY A 58 13.60 4.14 -0.67
C GLY A 58 12.43 3.43 -1.36
N PHE A 59 11.23 3.45 -0.77
CA PHE A 59 10.04 3.00 -1.49
C PHE A 59 9.69 3.98 -2.61
N VAL A 60 9.19 3.43 -3.71
CA VAL A 60 8.64 4.19 -4.83
C VAL A 60 7.14 3.93 -4.94
N ARG A 61 6.39 4.98 -5.29
CA ARG A 61 4.95 4.85 -5.48
C ARG A 61 4.68 3.99 -6.70
N ASN A 62 3.93 2.91 -6.52
CA ASN A 62 3.58 2.02 -7.61
C ASN A 62 2.34 2.58 -8.31
N LEU A 63 2.53 3.22 -9.47
CA LEU A 63 1.46 3.82 -10.27
C LEU A 63 0.62 2.77 -11.03
N VAL A 64 1.06 1.51 -11.07
CA VAL A 64 0.42 0.42 -11.81
C VAL A 64 -0.46 -0.44 -10.89
N SER A 65 -0.55 -0.11 -9.60
CA SER A 65 -1.40 -0.89 -8.71
C SER A 65 -2.87 -0.65 -9.03
N SER A 66 -3.61 -1.73 -9.24
CA SER A 66 -5.06 -1.80 -9.10
C SER A 66 -5.58 -0.96 -7.92
N LEU A 67 -6.76 -0.36 -8.06
CA LEU A 67 -7.52 0.06 -6.89
C LEU A 67 -7.76 -1.19 -6.03
N LYS A 68 -7.28 -1.16 -4.78
CA LYS A 68 -7.56 -2.21 -3.81
C LYS A 68 -8.52 -1.71 -2.74
N TYR A 69 -9.40 -2.61 -2.29
CA TYR A 69 -10.30 -2.40 -1.16
C TYR A 69 -9.93 -3.38 -0.05
N ARG A 70 -10.34 -3.11 1.20
CA ARG A 70 -10.18 -4.07 2.32
C ARG A 70 -11.30 -5.12 2.27
N ASP A 71 -10.98 -6.36 2.63
CA ASP A 71 -11.91 -7.51 2.69
C ASP A 71 -12.80 -7.56 3.96
N TYR A 72 -13.57 -6.49 4.19
CA TYR A 72 -14.42 -6.36 5.38
C TYR A 72 -15.64 -5.46 5.09
N GLU A 73 -16.73 -5.65 5.86
CA GLU A 73 -17.94 -4.80 5.87
C GLU A 73 -17.64 -3.38 6.41
N THR A 74 -16.82 -2.64 5.70
CA THR A 74 -16.46 -1.24 5.97
C THR A 74 -16.88 -0.41 4.76
N PRO A 75 -17.26 0.87 4.91
CA PRO A 75 -17.31 1.77 3.76
C PRO A 75 -16.03 1.61 2.94
N PRO A 76 -16.06 1.53 1.60
CA PRO A 76 -14.89 1.23 0.79
C PRO A 76 -13.81 2.29 0.99
N GLU A 77 -12.92 2.05 1.95
CA GLU A 77 -11.68 2.78 2.11
C GLU A 77 -10.84 2.43 0.89
N THR A 78 -10.86 3.35 -0.08
CA THR A 78 -10.05 3.24 -1.28
C THR A 78 -8.60 3.22 -0.85
N THR A 79 -7.82 2.21 -1.26
CA THR A 79 -6.37 2.22 -1.09
C THR A 79 -5.84 3.60 -1.43
N VAL A 80 -5.16 4.22 -0.48
CA VAL A 80 -4.70 5.60 -0.64
C VAL A 80 -3.42 5.64 -1.48
N ALA A 81 -2.60 4.58 -1.39
CA ALA A 81 -1.44 4.39 -2.23
C ALA A 81 -0.94 2.94 -2.19
N SER A 82 -0.32 2.53 -3.30
CA SER A 82 0.55 1.35 -3.36
C SER A 82 2.00 1.80 -3.47
N TRP A 83 2.88 1.06 -2.81
CA TRP A 83 4.32 1.32 -2.75
C TRP A 83 5.09 0.05 -3.03
N ALA A 84 6.22 0.18 -3.71
CA ALA A 84 7.15 -0.91 -3.95
C ALA A 84 8.55 -0.55 -3.46
N TRP A 85 9.24 -1.51 -2.86
CA TRP A 85 10.65 -1.43 -2.51
C TRP A 85 11.41 -2.60 -3.13
N TYR A 86 12.58 -2.29 -3.70
CA TYR A 86 13.41 -3.21 -4.45
C TYR A 86 14.77 -3.32 -3.77
N PRO A 87 15.11 -4.46 -3.14
CA PRO A 87 16.33 -4.59 -2.32
C PRO A 87 17.62 -4.36 -3.09
N GLU A 88 17.64 -4.72 -4.38
CA GLU A 88 18.81 -4.61 -5.26
C GLU A 88 18.64 -3.46 -6.28
N GLY A 89 17.61 -2.62 -6.09
CA GLY A 89 17.20 -1.61 -7.05
C GLY A 89 16.22 -2.14 -8.10
N ALA A 90 15.50 -1.22 -8.74
CA ALA A 90 14.31 -1.49 -9.55
C ALA A 90 14.53 -2.43 -10.75
N LEU A 91 15.71 -2.38 -11.38
CA LEU A 91 16.03 -3.18 -12.58
C LEU A 91 16.71 -4.53 -12.26
N ALA A 92 17.30 -4.66 -11.08
CA ALA A 92 18.06 -5.86 -10.70
C ALA A 92 17.22 -6.82 -9.85
N SER A 93 16.30 -6.31 -9.03
CA SER A 93 15.53 -7.14 -8.11
C SER A 93 14.53 -8.03 -8.86
N ASP A 94 14.62 -9.34 -8.66
CA ASP A 94 13.65 -10.32 -9.17
C ASP A 94 12.31 -10.24 -8.43
N ASP A 95 12.32 -9.75 -7.20
CA ASP A 95 11.14 -9.59 -6.34
C ASP A 95 11.07 -8.16 -5.77
N GLN A 96 9.92 -7.82 -5.21
CA GLN A 96 9.66 -6.54 -4.57
C GLN A 96 8.86 -6.72 -3.27
N LEU A 97 9.09 -5.81 -2.32
CA LEU A 97 8.19 -5.63 -1.18
C LEU A 97 7.11 -4.63 -1.59
N HIS A 98 5.87 -5.08 -1.62
CA HIS A 98 4.72 -4.26 -1.97
C HIS A 98 3.94 -3.89 -0.72
N LEU A 99 3.60 -2.61 -0.59
CA LEU A 99 2.70 -2.12 0.46
C LEU A 99 1.41 -1.57 -0.14
N ALA A 100 0.28 -1.87 0.49
CA ALA A 100 -0.98 -1.18 0.29
C ALA A 100 -1.32 -0.40 1.57
N LEU A 101 -1.61 0.89 1.43
CA LEU A 101 -1.89 1.78 2.55
C LEU A 101 -3.35 2.18 2.59
N TYR A 102 -3.90 2.19 3.80
CA TYR A 102 -5.28 2.55 4.08
C TYR A 102 -5.31 3.52 5.25
N VAL A 103 -6.08 4.59 5.12
CA VAL A 103 -6.18 5.64 6.14
C VAL A 103 -7.32 5.28 7.08
N GLY A 104 -7.08 5.32 8.39
CA GLY A 104 -8.12 5.00 9.37
C GLY A 104 -9.27 6.02 9.41
N PRO A 105 -10.34 5.73 10.17
CA PRO A 105 -11.61 6.47 10.10
C PRO A 105 -11.50 7.98 10.33
N ASP A 106 -10.65 8.41 11.26
CA ASP A 106 -10.41 9.83 11.59
C ASP A 106 -9.19 10.43 10.88
N ARG A 107 -8.54 9.65 10.01
CA ARG A 107 -7.33 9.98 9.27
C ARG A 107 -6.08 10.23 10.12
N SER A 108 -6.12 9.92 11.42
CA SER A 108 -4.97 10.04 12.31
C SER A 108 -4.02 8.83 12.24
N THR A 109 -4.50 7.71 11.68
CA THR A 109 -3.76 6.46 11.54
C THR A 109 -3.65 6.02 10.08
N THR A 110 -2.64 5.20 9.81
CA THR A 110 -2.44 4.55 8.51
C THR A 110 -2.14 3.07 8.74
N ASP A 111 -2.98 2.20 8.20
CA ASP A 111 -2.73 0.77 8.18
C ASP A 111 -1.86 0.40 6.98
N VAL A 112 -0.91 -0.48 7.24
CA VAL A 112 0.05 -1.01 6.26
C VAL A 112 -0.24 -2.48 6.04
N TYR A 113 -0.53 -2.84 4.79
CA TYR A 113 -0.61 -4.21 4.33
C TYR A 113 0.60 -4.49 3.46
N ALA A 114 1.24 -5.64 3.63
CA ALA A 114 2.50 -5.96 2.98
C ALA A 114 2.49 -7.38 2.39
N HIS A 115 3.15 -7.54 1.25
CA HIS A 115 3.50 -8.84 0.70
C HIS A 115 4.81 -8.76 -0.09
N TRP A 116 5.51 -9.88 -0.15
CA TRP A 116 6.62 -10.10 -1.05
C TRP A 116 6.10 -10.74 -2.34
N GLU A 117 6.50 -10.24 -3.49
CA GLU A 117 6.01 -10.72 -4.78
C GLU A 117 7.05 -10.52 -5.89
N PRO A 118 6.91 -11.20 -7.04
CA PRO A 118 7.74 -10.94 -8.20
C PRO A 118 7.71 -9.47 -8.61
N SER A 119 8.86 -8.93 -8.97
CA SER A 119 9.01 -7.56 -9.47
C SER A 119 8.17 -7.37 -10.73
N TRP A 120 7.26 -6.39 -10.74
CA TRP A 120 6.47 -6.12 -11.94
C TRP A 120 7.33 -5.61 -13.10
N ILE A 121 8.48 -4.99 -12.79
CA ILE A 121 9.44 -4.48 -13.77
C ILE A 121 10.15 -5.64 -14.47
N ARG A 122 10.58 -6.64 -13.70
CA ARG A 122 11.41 -7.75 -14.21
C ARG A 122 10.60 -8.96 -14.64
N HIS A 123 9.47 -9.22 -13.98
CA HIS A 123 8.61 -10.37 -14.18
C HIS A 123 7.11 -10.00 -14.25
N PRO A 124 6.69 -9.12 -15.18
CA PRO A 124 5.32 -8.58 -15.22
C PRO A 124 4.23 -9.65 -15.30
N VAL A 125 4.47 -10.74 -16.04
CA VAL A 125 3.50 -11.85 -16.17
C VAL A 125 3.37 -12.63 -14.87
N ARG A 126 4.47 -12.90 -14.16
CA ARG A 126 4.45 -13.61 -12.86
C ARG A 126 3.78 -12.76 -11.79
N HIS A 127 4.13 -11.48 -11.76
CA HIS A 127 3.52 -10.48 -10.88
C HIS A 127 1.99 -10.45 -11.06
N TYR A 128 1.49 -10.31 -12.29
CA TYR A 128 0.05 -10.21 -12.55
C TYR A 128 -0.74 -11.47 -12.18
N ARG A 129 -0.13 -12.66 -12.35
CA ARG A 129 -0.74 -13.93 -11.93
C ARG A 129 -0.93 -14.02 -10.42
N ALA A 130 -0.16 -13.27 -9.63
CA ALA A 130 -0.24 -13.24 -8.17
C ALA A 130 -0.18 -14.62 -7.48
N THR A 131 0.44 -15.60 -8.13
CA THR A 131 0.57 -16.98 -7.60
C THR A 131 1.77 -17.15 -6.67
N GLU A 132 2.68 -16.18 -6.67
CA GLU A 132 3.95 -16.21 -5.92
C GLU A 132 3.99 -15.08 -4.87
N VAL A 133 2.80 -14.71 -4.35
CA VAL A 133 2.65 -13.70 -3.31
C VAL A 133 2.89 -14.35 -1.95
N ASP A 134 3.78 -13.76 -1.15
CA ASP A 134 4.14 -14.21 0.19
C ASP A 134 3.87 -13.08 1.19
N ALA A 135 2.73 -13.17 1.87
CA ALA A 135 2.29 -12.19 2.87
C ALA A 135 3.23 -12.17 4.09
N GLN A 136 3.58 -13.35 4.62
CA GLN A 136 4.39 -13.47 5.83
C GLN A 136 5.76 -12.83 5.63
N ARG A 137 6.45 -13.18 4.53
CA ARG A 137 7.75 -12.58 4.21
C ARG A 137 7.65 -11.07 3.97
N GLY A 138 6.55 -10.61 3.39
CA GLY A 138 6.29 -9.18 3.24
C GLY A 138 6.19 -8.46 4.59
N ILE A 139 5.41 -9.01 5.51
CA ILE A 139 5.21 -8.49 6.88
C ILE A 139 6.52 -8.44 7.64
N GLU A 140 7.28 -9.54 7.65
CA GLU A 140 8.57 -9.62 8.34
C GLU A 140 9.54 -8.56 7.80
N ARG A 141 9.66 -8.43 6.47
CA ARG A 141 10.55 -7.45 5.85
C ARG A 141 10.17 -6.00 6.15
N VAL A 142 8.89 -5.64 6.06
CA VAL A 142 8.47 -4.26 6.33
C VAL A 142 8.68 -3.90 7.80
N ARG A 143 8.43 -4.83 8.73
CA ARG A 143 8.68 -4.62 10.16
C ARG A 143 10.17 -4.41 10.43
N SER A 144 11.04 -5.26 9.88
CA SER A 144 12.49 -5.08 10.01
C SER A 144 12.96 -3.72 9.47
N LEU A 145 12.49 -3.29 8.28
CA LEU A 145 12.85 -1.99 7.72
C LEU A 145 12.42 -0.81 8.62
N PHE A 146 11.24 -0.92 9.23
CA PHE A 146 10.72 0.12 10.11
C PHE A 146 11.46 0.14 11.46
N GLU A 147 11.75 -1.03 12.03
CA GLU A 147 12.54 -1.17 13.25
C GLU A 147 13.97 -0.62 13.08
N GLU A 148 14.64 -0.98 11.98
CA GLU A 148 15.98 -0.47 11.65
C GLU A 148 16.00 1.06 11.49
N ALA A 149 14.90 1.64 11.02
CA ALA A 149 14.74 3.08 10.87
C ALA A 149 14.21 3.79 12.13
N GLY A 150 13.92 3.05 13.20
CA GLY A 150 13.35 3.59 14.44
C GLY A 150 11.93 4.15 14.29
N ILE A 151 11.14 3.60 13.34
CA ILE A 151 9.74 4.00 13.14
C ILE A 151 8.86 3.12 14.00
N GLU A 152 8.15 3.74 14.95
CA GLU A 152 7.22 3.05 15.83
C GLU A 152 5.92 2.67 15.12
N TYR A 153 5.46 1.44 15.36
CA TYR A 153 4.19 0.94 14.86
C TYR A 153 3.50 0.08 15.92
N ALA A 154 2.20 -0.19 15.74
CA ALA A 154 1.45 -1.11 16.59
C ALA A 154 0.77 -2.19 15.73
N VAL A 155 0.66 -3.40 16.27
CA VAL A 155 -0.16 -4.45 15.67
C VAL A 155 -1.53 -4.39 16.33
N VAL A 156 -2.51 -3.87 15.62
CA VAL A 156 -3.84 -3.58 16.16
C VAL A 156 -4.85 -4.62 15.63
N PRO A 157 -5.72 -5.18 16.49
CA PRO A 157 -6.83 -6.05 16.07
C PRO A 157 -7.75 -5.40 15.01
N ALA A 158 -8.44 -6.22 14.22
CA ALA A 158 -9.26 -5.73 13.11
C ALA A 158 -10.43 -4.85 13.57
N ASP A 159 -11.10 -5.25 14.65
CA ASP A 159 -12.19 -4.53 15.31
C ASP A 159 -11.77 -3.13 15.80
N GLU A 160 -10.54 -2.97 16.29
CA GLU A 160 -10.02 -1.67 16.72
C GLU A 160 -9.61 -0.75 15.55
N ARG A 161 -9.15 -1.32 14.43
CA ARG A 161 -8.69 -0.54 13.25
C ARG A 161 -9.81 -0.05 12.35
N ILE A 162 -10.88 -0.83 12.29
CA ILE A 162 -11.96 -0.64 11.32
C ILE A 162 -13.10 0.20 11.95
N GLY A 163 -13.02 0.45 13.26
CA GLY A 163 -14.15 0.88 14.06
C GLY A 163 -15.01 -0.35 14.36
N GLY A 164 -15.33 -0.55 15.63
CA GLY A 164 -16.26 -1.61 16.03
C GLY A 164 -17.57 -1.47 15.25
N ASP A 165 -18.19 -2.60 14.95
CA ASP A 165 -19.47 -2.70 14.26
C ASP A 165 -20.56 -1.97 15.08
N GLU A 166 -20.69 -0.65 14.90
CA GLU A 166 -21.77 0.15 15.51
C GLU A 166 -23.15 -0.20 14.91
N THR A 167 -23.25 -1.24 14.09
CA THR A 167 -24.53 -1.77 13.59
C THR A 167 -24.96 -3.12 14.18
N ALA A 168 -24.12 -3.79 14.98
CA ALA A 168 -24.52 -5.02 15.68
C ALA A 168 -25.23 -4.71 17.02
N GLY A 169 -26.40 -4.07 16.98
CA GLY A 169 -27.14 -3.77 18.22
C GLY A 169 -28.58 -3.28 18.11
N ALA A 170 -29.16 -3.15 16.92
CA ALA A 170 -30.57 -2.82 16.78
C ALA A 170 -31.34 -4.03 16.23
N GLU A 171 -31.87 -4.86 17.14
CA GLU A 171 -32.94 -5.79 16.78
C GLU A 171 -34.08 -5.00 16.10
N PRO A 172 -34.60 -5.45 14.95
CA PRO A 172 -35.74 -4.78 14.35
C PRO A 172 -36.96 -4.94 15.26
N PRO A 173 -37.79 -3.88 15.42
CA PRO A 173 -38.99 -3.99 16.23
C PRO A 173 -39.92 -5.03 15.60
N ILE A 174 -40.25 -6.04 16.41
CA ILE A 174 -41.27 -7.04 16.12
C ILE A 174 -42.56 -6.29 15.77
N ARG A 175 -43.08 -6.54 14.57
CA ARG A 175 -44.45 -6.22 14.17
C ARG A 175 -45.20 -7.49 13.83
#